data_AF-A0A538T5C6-F1
#
_entry.id   AF-A0A538T5C6-F1
#
_cell.length_a   1.000
_cell.length_b   1.000
_cell.length_c   1.000
_cell.angle_alpha   90.00
_cell.angle_beta   90.00
_cell.angle_gamma   90.00
#
_symmetry.space_group_name_H-M   'P 1'
#
loop_
_entity.id
_entity.type
_entity.pdbx_description
1 polymer ?
#
loop_
_entity_poly.entity_id
_entity_poly.type
_entity_poly.pdbx_seq_one_letter_code
_entity_poly.pdbx_strand_id
1 'polypeptide(L)'
;MGPWRAVLVAPLSRARATQTEEETMKRALTAAGLILVATGLSGCVTAAKYHELESERDILHTEQDRLTQDIAKLQDDVAGLRAEADALTAKRDSLRSEGDSLRLERDTFEGQRDALKKSHADAVSHYDALVAQLSQEVKQGHLQIKRYKNMLSVDVADKIFFASGSAEIKESGKEVLKKVGKALAQYSDKVIRVVGHTDNLPLTKAHQKLFPTNWELSVARASRAVPPGRVQHRS
;
A
#
# COMPACT_ATOMS: atom_id res chain seq x y z
N MET A 1 28.16 14.81 -54.36
CA MET A 1 29.13 13.85 -54.93
C MET A 1 28.35 12.89 -55.80
N GLY A 2 28.31 13.15 -57.11
CA GLY A 2 27.52 12.37 -58.07
C GLY A 2 28.28 11.14 -58.59
N PRO A 3 27.59 10.10 -59.09
CA PRO A 3 28.24 8.93 -59.65
C PRO A 3 28.74 9.22 -61.08
N TRP A 4 30.03 9.02 -61.29
CA TRP A 4 30.66 9.02 -62.61
C TRP A 4 30.36 7.69 -63.31
N ARG A 5 29.87 7.73 -64.55
CA ARG A 5 29.82 6.57 -65.46
C ARG A 5 30.61 6.91 -66.72
N ALA A 6 31.70 6.18 -66.95
CA ALA A 6 32.53 6.30 -68.14
C ALA A 6 31.86 5.61 -69.35
N VAL A 7 31.79 6.33 -70.46
CA VAL A 7 31.35 5.85 -71.77
C VAL A 7 32.60 5.56 -72.59
N LEU A 8 32.75 4.33 -73.07
CA LEU A 8 33.81 3.93 -74.01
C LEU A 8 33.18 3.79 -75.40
N VAL A 9 33.49 4.75 -76.27
CA VAL A 9 33.14 4.77 -77.69
C VAL A 9 34.29 4.13 -78.45
N ALA A 10 34.02 3.03 -79.17
CA ALA A 10 34.94 2.47 -80.16
C ALA A 10 34.56 2.97 -81.56
N PRO A 11 35.53 3.41 -82.39
CA PRO A 11 35.26 3.93 -83.73
C PRO A 11 34.99 2.83 -84.75
N LEU A 12 33.96 3.05 -85.57
CA LEU A 12 33.57 2.26 -86.74
C LEU A 12 34.62 2.36 -87.84
N SER A 13 35.24 1.24 -88.22
CA SER A 13 35.99 1.12 -89.47
C SER A 13 35.05 0.67 -90.60
N ARG A 14 34.91 1.52 -91.62
CA ARG A 14 34.16 1.22 -92.86
C ARG A 14 34.93 0.19 -93.68
N ALA A 15 34.38 -1.02 -93.79
CA ALA A 15 34.71 -1.93 -94.87
C ALA A 15 33.82 -1.63 -96.09
N ARG A 16 34.45 -1.45 -97.25
CA ARG A 16 33.84 -1.15 -98.55
C ARG A 16 33.25 -2.44 -99.11
N ALA A 17 31.93 -2.61 -99.02
CA ALA A 17 31.21 -3.74 -99.60
C ALA A 17 31.26 -3.69 -101.13
N THR A 18 31.64 -4.79 -101.75
CA THR A 18 31.54 -5.04 -103.19
C THR A 18 30.06 -5.18 -103.56
N GLN A 19 29.64 -4.44 -104.60
CA GLN A 19 28.26 -4.17 -104.99
C GLN A 19 27.42 -5.40 -105.45
N THR A 20 27.92 -6.62 -105.29
CA THR A 20 27.30 -7.88 -105.75
C THR A 20 26.75 -8.75 -104.61
N GLU A 21 27.01 -8.43 -103.33
CA GLU A 21 26.45 -9.16 -102.17
C GLU A 21 25.18 -8.50 -101.58
N GLU A 22 24.91 -7.25 -101.94
CA GLU A 22 23.81 -6.48 -101.36
C GLU A 22 22.41 -6.93 -101.86
N GLU A 23 22.30 -7.42 -103.11
CA GLU A 23 21.03 -7.92 -103.65
C GLU A 23 20.68 -9.34 -103.17
N THR A 24 21.68 -10.21 -102.97
CA THR A 24 21.46 -11.56 -102.43
C THR A 24 21.14 -11.51 -100.94
N MET A 25 21.76 -10.59 -100.18
CA MET A 25 21.46 -10.39 -98.77
C MET A 25 20.09 -9.74 -98.55
N LYS A 26 19.64 -8.82 -99.42
CA LYS A 26 18.27 -8.25 -99.37
C LYS A 26 17.19 -9.32 -99.62
N ARG A 27 17.38 -10.21 -100.60
CA ARG A 27 16.46 -11.33 -100.85
C ARG A 27 16.46 -12.36 -99.72
N ALA A 28 17.63 -12.67 -99.16
CA ALA A 28 17.77 -13.56 -98.00
C ALA A 28 17.17 -12.95 -96.72
N LEU A 29 17.32 -11.65 -96.48
CA LEU A 29 16.70 -10.94 -95.35
C LEU A 29 15.17 -10.84 -95.49
N THR A 30 14.64 -10.65 -96.70
CA THR A 30 13.18 -10.69 -96.91
C THR A 30 12.60 -12.09 -96.71
N ALA A 31 13.30 -13.15 -97.14
CA ALA A 31 12.88 -14.52 -96.94
C ALA A 31 13.02 -14.97 -95.47
N ALA A 32 14.13 -14.63 -94.81
CA ALA A 32 14.34 -14.89 -93.38
C ALA A 32 13.39 -14.07 -92.50
N GLY A 33 13.07 -12.83 -92.88
CA GLY A 33 12.07 -11.99 -92.21
C GLY A 33 10.66 -12.58 -92.29
N LEU A 34 10.26 -13.11 -93.45
CA LEU A 34 8.97 -13.80 -93.58
C LEU A 34 8.91 -15.11 -92.78
N ILE A 35 10.01 -15.85 -92.69
CA ILE A 35 10.09 -17.12 -91.95
C ILE A 35 10.17 -16.88 -90.43
N LEU A 36 10.78 -15.78 -89.98
CA LEU A 36 10.82 -15.42 -88.55
C LEU A 36 9.47 -14.91 -88.04
N VAL A 37 8.68 -14.23 -88.89
CA VAL A 37 7.29 -13.85 -88.57
C VAL A 37 6.37 -15.08 -88.55
N ALA A 38 6.64 -16.09 -89.39
CA ALA A 38 5.85 -17.32 -89.44
C ALA A 38 6.17 -18.32 -88.32
N THR A 39 7.35 -18.23 -87.69
CA THR A 39 7.76 -19.14 -86.59
C THR A 39 7.61 -18.53 -85.19
N GLY A 40 7.20 -17.26 -85.08
CA GLY A 40 6.89 -16.57 -83.82
C GLY A 40 5.46 -16.73 -83.29
N LEU A 41 4.60 -17.53 -83.92
CA LEU A 41 3.19 -17.70 -83.57
C LEU A 41 2.83 -19.09 -82.99
N SER A 42 3.82 -19.87 -82.55
CA SER A 42 3.58 -21.15 -81.86
C SER A 42 3.31 -20.95 -80.37
N GLY A 43 2.42 -20.00 -80.05
CA GLY A 43 1.89 -19.73 -78.72
C GLY A 43 0.36 -19.80 -78.73
N CYS A 44 -0.22 -20.79 -79.41
CA CYS A 44 -1.66 -20.99 -79.40
C CYS A 44 -2.10 -21.61 -78.07
N VAL A 45 -2.25 -20.77 -77.04
CA VAL A 45 -3.16 -21.09 -75.94
C VAL A 45 -4.57 -21.01 -76.53
N THR A 46 -5.38 -22.06 -76.37
CA THR A 46 -6.77 -22.04 -76.84
C THR A 46 -7.54 -20.94 -76.10
N ALA A 47 -8.45 -20.22 -76.78
CA ALA A 47 -9.23 -19.15 -76.16
C ALA A 47 -9.94 -19.61 -74.85
N ALA A 48 -10.37 -20.88 -74.80
CA ALA A 48 -10.91 -21.50 -73.60
C ALA A 48 -9.91 -21.54 -72.43
N LYS A 49 -8.64 -21.90 -72.67
CA LYS A 49 -7.61 -21.98 -71.64
C LYS A 49 -7.14 -20.60 -71.17
N TYR A 50 -7.19 -19.59 -72.05
CA TYR A 50 -6.95 -18.19 -71.67
C TYR A 50 -8.05 -17.66 -70.75
N HIS A 51 -9.32 -17.89 -71.08
CA HIS A 51 -10.45 -17.49 -70.23
C HIS A 51 -10.52 -18.25 -68.90
N GLU A 52 -10.15 -19.54 -68.89
CA GLU A 52 -10.02 -20.33 -67.65
C GLU A 52 -8.93 -19.75 -66.73
N LEU A 53 -7.74 -19.45 -67.26
CA LEU A 53 -6.65 -18.82 -66.52
C LEU A 53 -7.00 -17.40 -66.04
N GLU A 54 -7.78 -16.64 -66.82
CA GLU A 54 -8.27 -15.31 -66.42
C GLU A 54 -9.28 -15.40 -65.28
N SER A 55 -10.23 -16.34 -65.35
CA SER A 55 -11.17 -16.60 -64.25
C SER A 55 -10.46 -17.07 -62.98
N GLU A 56 -9.45 -17.93 -63.10
CA GLU A 56 -8.66 -18.41 -61.96
C GLU A 56 -7.86 -17.26 -61.33
N ARG A 57 -7.25 -16.39 -62.16
CA ARG A 57 -6.56 -15.18 -61.69
C ARG A 57 -7.51 -14.23 -60.97
N ASP A 58 -8.71 -14.01 -61.49
CA ASP A 58 -9.70 -13.13 -60.85
C ASP A 58 -10.17 -13.72 -59.51
N ILE A 59 -10.41 -15.03 -59.43
CA ILE A 59 -10.74 -15.72 -58.17
C ILE A 59 -9.59 -15.57 -57.16
N LEU A 60 -8.35 -15.83 -57.58
CA LEU A 60 -7.18 -15.69 -56.72
C LEU A 60 -6.99 -14.24 -56.23
N HIS A 61 -7.27 -13.25 -57.06
CA HIS A 61 -7.25 -11.84 -56.64
C HIS A 61 -8.34 -11.55 -55.59
N THR A 62 -9.56 -12.03 -55.79
CA THR A 62 -10.63 -11.84 -54.77
C THR A 62 -10.30 -12.51 -53.44
N GLU A 63 -9.66 -13.68 -53.47
CA GLU A 63 -9.21 -14.36 -52.25
C GLU A 63 -8.03 -13.64 -51.60
N GLN A 64 -7.09 -13.10 -52.39
CA GLN A 64 -6.00 -12.28 -51.89
C GLN A 64 -6.51 -11.01 -51.20
N ASP A 65 -7.51 -10.34 -51.78
CA ASP A 65 -8.15 -9.17 -51.19
C ASP A 65 -8.87 -9.52 -49.87
N ARG A 66 -9.60 -10.64 -49.85
CA ARG A 66 -10.24 -11.16 -48.65
C ARG A 66 -9.24 -11.47 -47.54
N LEU A 67 -8.18 -12.21 -47.84
CA LEU A 67 -7.13 -12.54 -46.88
C LEU A 67 -6.43 -11.28 -46.36
N THR A 68 -6.22 -10.28 -47.22
CA THR A 68 -5.66 -8.99 -46.81
C THR A 68 -6.60 -8.26 -45.84
N GLN A 69 -7.92 -8.29 -46.10
CA GLN A 69 -8.92 -7.71 -45.20
C GLN A 69 -8.96 -8.45 -43.85
N ASP A 70 -8.85 -9.78 -43.85
CA ASP A 70 -8.85 -10.58 -42.63
C ASP A 70 -7.57 -10.37 -41.81
N ILE A 71 -6.41 -10.25 -42.47
CA ILE A 71 -5.15 -9.87 -41.81
C ILE A 71 -5.27 -8.51 -41.14
N ALA A 72 -5.86 -7.52 -41.82
CA ALA A 72 -6.06 -6.19 -41.24
C ALA A 72 -6.96 -6.23 -40.00
N LYS A 73 -8.10 -6.96 -40.06
CA LYS A 73 -8.98 -7.14 -38.91
C LYS A 73 -8.28 -7.84 -37.74
N LEU A 74 -7.55 -8.92 -38.01
CA LEU A 74 -6.81 -9.65 -36.98
C LEU A 74 -5.70 -8.80 -36.36
N GLN A 75 -5.06 -7.91 -37.13
CA GLN A 75 -4.09 -6.97 -36.61
C GLN A 75 -4.73 -5.96 -35.66
N ASP A 76 -5.91 -5.43 -36.00
CA ASP A 76 -6.68 -4.54 -35.13
C ASP A 76 -7.13 -5.24 -33.84
N ASP A 77 -7.65 -6.47 -33.93
CA ASP A 77 -8.06 -7.26 -32.77
C ASP A 77 -6.87 -7.55 -31.84
N VAL A 78 -5.71 -7.91 -32.40
CA VAL A 78 -4.47 -8.12 -31.62
C VAL A 78 -4.01 -6.82 -30.96
N ALA A 79 -4.14 -5.67 -31.62
CA ALA A 79 -3.83 -4.38 -31.02
C ALA A 79 -4.79 -4.06 -29.86
N GLY A 80 -6.09 -4.30 -30.03
CA GLY A 80 -7.11 -4.12 -29.01
C GLY A 80 -6.89 -5.02 -27.78
N LEU A 81 -6.67 -6.31 -28.00
CA LEU A 81 -6.40 -7.27 -26.93
C LEU A 81 -5.11 -6.96 -26.18
N ARG A 82 -4.07 -6.46 -26.85
CA ARG A 82 -2.84 -6.00 -26.20
C ARG A 82 -3.10 -4.80 -25.29
N ALA A 83 -3.85 -3.80 -25.78
CA ALA A 83 -4.21 -2.64 -24.97
C ALA A 83 -5.03 -3.03 -23.72
N GLU A 84 -5.96 -3.97 -23.86
CA GLU A 84 -6.72 -4.50 -22.72
C GLU A 84 -5.81 -5.25 -21.72
N ALA A 85 -4.89 -6.09 -22.22
CA ALA A 85 -3.94 -6.81 -21.38
C ALA A 85 -3.02 -5.86 -20.58
N ASP A 86 -2.58 -4.76 -21.19
CA ASP A 86 -1.79 -3.72 -20.54
C ASP A 86 -2.61 -2.99 -19.46
N ALA A 87 -3.86 -2.63 -19.77
CA ALA A 87 -4.77 -1.99 -18.82
C ALA A 87 -5.09 -2.89 -17.61
N LEU A 88 -5.35 -4.18 -17.85
CA LEU A 88 -5.58 -5.17 -16.79
C LEU A 88 -4.33 -5.41 -15.94
N THR A 89 -3.14 -5.36 -16.54
CA THR A 89 -1.87 -5.47 -15.82
C THR A 89 -1.64 -4.25 -14.93
N ALA A 90 -1.85 -3.04 -15.43
CA ALA A 90 -1.78 -1.82 -14.62
C ALA A 90 -2.77 -1.87 -13.44
N LYS A 91 -4.00 -2.35 -13.67
CA LYS A 91 -5.01 -2.53 -12.62
C LYS A 91 -4.58 -3.56 -11.57
N ARG A 92 -4.02 -4.69 -12.00
CA ARG A 92 -3.48 -5.74 -11.10
C ARG A 92 -2.38 -5.17 -10.21
N ASP A 93 -1.46 -4.41 -10.78
CA ASP A 93 -0.33 -3.84 -10.06
C ASP A 93 -0.78 -2.77 -9.06
N SER A 94 -1.76 -1.94 -9.43
CA SER A 94 -2.40 -0.98 -8.52
C SER A 94 -3.10 -1.69 -7.35
N LEU A 95 -3.92 -2.72 -7.62
CA LEU A 95 -4.61 -3.48 -6.57
C LEU A 95 -3.62 -4.25 -5.68
N ARG A 96 -2.51 -4.72 -6.24
CA ARG A 96 -1.45 -5.37 -5.47
C ARG A 96 -0.78 -4.38 -4.51
N SER A 97 -0.47 -3.17 -4.97
CA SER A 97 0.10 -2.12 -4.14
C SER A 97 -0.84 -1.69 -3.01
N GLU A 98 -2.14 -1.57 -3.30
CA GLU A 98 -3.17 -1.32 -2.29
C GLU A 98 -3.24 -2.47 -1.27
N GLY A 99 -3.26 -3.72 -1.74
CA GLY A 99 -3.26 -4.90 -0.88
C GLY A 99 -2.03 -4.99 0.04
N ASP A 100 -0.85 -4.62 -0.45
CA ASP A 100 0.37 -4.60 0.36
C ASP A 100 0.35 -3.44 1.39
N SER A 101 -0.25 -2.30 1.05
CA SER A 101 -0.44 -1.18 1.99
C SER A 101 -1.41 -1.56 3.13
N LEU A 102 -2.54 -2.18 2.78
CA LEU A 102 -3.53 -2.65 3.76
C LEU A 102 -2.97 -3.76 4.66
N ARG A 103 -2.10 -4.63 4.13
CA ARG A 103 -1.41 -5.64 4.94
C ARG A 103 -0.51 -5.01 5.99
N LEU A 104 0.28 -4.01 5.61
CA LEU A 104 1.16 -3.29 6.55
C LEU A 104 0.36 -2.58 7.65
N GLU A 105 -0.76 -1.96 7.28
CA GLU A 105 -1.67 -1.32 8.23
C GLU A 105 -2.28 -2.35 9.21
N ARG A 106 -2.76 -3.49 8.70
CA ARG A 106 -3.26 -4.58 9.54
C ARG A 106 -2.21 -5.09 10.52
N ASP A 107 -0.99 -5.33 10.05
CA ASP A 107 0.09 -5.86 10.90
C ASP A 107 0.45 -4.85 12.00
N THR A 108 0.39 -3.54 11.69
CA THR A 108 0.54 -2.47 12.68
C THR A 108 -0.58 -2.49 13.72
N PHE A 109 -1.84 -2.60 13.29
CA PHE A 109 -2.98 -2.67 14.21
C PHE A 109 -2.97 -3.95 15.05
N GLU A 110 -2.53 -5.07 14.50
CA GLU A 110 -2.37 -6.33 15.23
C GLU A 110 -1.33 -6.18 16.35
N GLY A 111 -0.17 -5.56 16.06
CA GLY A 111 0.83 -5.23 17.08
C GLY A 111 0.28 -4.33 18.19
N GLN A 112 -0.51 -3.31 17.84
CA GLN A 112 -1.16 -2.44 18.84
C GLN A 112 -2.19 -3.19 19.69
N ARG A 113 -3.01 -4.04 19.08
CA ARG A 113 -4.01 -4.87 19.77
C ARG A 113 -3.34 -5.80 20.77
N ASP A 114 -2.26 -6.45 20.38
CA ASP A 114 -1.56 -7.42 21.21
C ASP A 114 -0.85 -6.73 22.39
N ALA A 115 -0.24 -5.56 22.16
CA ALA A 115 0.30 -4.72 23.23
C ALA A 115 -0.79 -4.26 24.22
N LEU A 116 -1.95 -3.83 23.72
CA LEU A 116 -3.08 -3.42 24.55
C LEU A 116 -3.65 -4.59 25.36
N LYS A 117 -3.78 -5.77 24.74
CA LYS A 117 -4.25 -6.99 25.40
C LYS A 117 -3.30 -7.41 26.51
N LYS A 118 -1.98 -7.35 26.28
CA LYS A 118 -0.97 -7.61 27.31
C LYS A 118 -1.08 -6.62 28.46
N SER A 119 -1.15 -5.32 28.16
CA SER A 119 -1.34 -4.28 29.19
C SER A 119 -2.62 -4.49 30.01
N HIS A 120 -3.70 -4.96 29.39
CA HIS A 120 -4.94 -5.27 30.08
C HIS A 120 -4.79 -6.48 31.02
N ALA A 121 -4.15 -7.55 30.54
CA ALA A 121 -3.89 -8.75 31.34
C ALA A 121 -3.01 -8.42 32.56
N ASP A 122 -1.96 -7.62 32.37
CA ASP A 122 -1.10 -7.14 33.44
C ASP A 122 -1.89 -6.30 34.47
N ALA A 123 -2.77 -5.40 33.99
CA ALA A 123 -3.61 -4.59 34.87
C ALA A 123 -4.61 -5.42 35.69
N VAL A 124 -5.17 -6.48 35.10
CA VAL A 124 -6.06 -7.42 35.82
C VAL A 124 -5.28 -8.20 36.88
N SER A 125 -4.12 -8.75 36.51
CA SER A 125 -3.26 -9.48 37.44
C SER A 125 -2.83 -8.60 38.64
N HIS A 126 -2.42 -7.36 38.37
CA HIS A 126 -2.06 -6.41 39.42
C HIS A 126 -3.25 -6.04 40.31
N TYR A 127 -4.46 -5.94 39.75
CA TYR A 127 -5.67 -5.71 40.53
C TYR A 127 -5.93 -6.86 41.49
N ASP A 128 -5.94 -8.11 41.01
CA ASP A 128 -6.21 -9.28 41.84
C ASP A 128 -5.18 -9.42 42.96
N ALA A 129 -3.90 -9.18 42.65
CA ALA A 129 -2.83 -9.17 43.64
C ALA A 129 -3.02 -8.09 44.72
N LEU A 130 -3.38 -6.86 44.33
CA LEU A 130 -3.59 -5.77 45.28
C LEU A 130 -4.82 -6.02 46.17
N VAL A 131 -5.91 -6.51 45.59
CA VAL A 131 -7.12 -6.88 46.34
C VAL A 131 -6.81 -8.00 47.32
N ALA A 132 -6.03 -9.01 46.94
CA ALA A 132 -5.64 -10.09 47.85
C ALA A 132 -4.83 -9.55 49.05
N GLN A 133 -3.83 -8.71 48.79
CA GLN A 133 -2.98 -8.11 49.83
C GLN A 133 -3.74 -7.16 50.77
N LEU A 134 -4.74 -6.43 50.25
CA LEU A 134 -5.51 -5.44 51.01
C LEU A 134 -6.91 -5.95 51.40
N SER A 135 -7.19 -7.24 51.22
CA SER A 135 -8.53 -7.83 51.37
C SER A 135 -9.16 -7.57 52.75
N GLN A 136 -8.34 -7.56 53.81
CA GLN A 136 -8.81 -7.26 55.17
C GLN A 136 -9.30 -5.81 55.30
N GLU A 137 -8.56 -4.85 54.75
CA GLU A 137 -8.91 -3.42 54.79
C GLU A 137 -10.15 -3.14 53.94
N VAL A 138 -10.30 -3.84 52.81
CA VAL A 138 -11.52 -3.79 51.98
C VAL A 138 -12.73 -4.30 52.75
N LYS A 139 -12.61 -5.46 53.42
CA LYS A 139 -13.69 -6.05 54.23
C LYS A 139 -14.10 -5.17 55.40
N GLN A 140 -13.14 -4.47 56.02
CA GLN A 140 -13.40 -3.53 57.11
C GLN A 140 -13.98 -2.19 56.62
N GLY A 141 -14.10 -1.99 55.30
CA GLY A 141 -14.61 -0.74 54.71
C GLY A 141 -13.62 0.42 54.79
N HIS A 142 -12.34 0.13 55.07
CA HIS A 142 -11.30 1.16 55.21
C HIS A 142 -10.87 1.74 53.86
N LEU A 143 -10.91 0.91 52.83
CA LEU A 143 -10.58 1.28 51.46
C LEU A 143 -11.44 0.53 50.46
N GLN A 144 -11.53 1.08 49.25
CA GLN A 144 -12.15 0.49 48.08
C GLN A 144 -11.17 0.53 46.93
N ILE A 145 -11.11 -0.55 46.15
CA ILE A 145 -10.23 -0.62 44.99
C ILE A 145 -11.12 -0.66 43.74
N LYS A 146 -10.90 0.28 42.82
CA LYS A 146 -11.63 0.38 41.56
C LYS A 146 -10.67 0.31 40.39
N ARG A 147 -11.10 -0.36 39.32
CA ARG A 147 -10.35 -0.42 38.06
C ARG A 147 -11.02 0.49 37.03
N TYR A 148 -10.23 1.35 36.40
CA TYR A 148 -10.69 2.20 35.30
C TYR A 148 -9.72 2.11 34.13
N LYS A 149 -10.15 1.47 33.04
CA LYS A 149 -9.29 1.15 31.88
C LYS A 149 -8.01 0.42 32.34
N ASN A 150 -6.85 1.06 32.17
CA ASN A 150 -5.53 0.54 32.57
C ASN A 150 -5.01 1.18 33.87
N MET A 151 -5.88 1.87 34.61
CA MET A 151 -5.56 2.51 35.88
C MET A 151 -6.28 1.83 37.04
N LEU A 152 -5.65 1.91 38.20
CA LEU A 152 -6.20 1.45 39.46
C LEU A 152 -6.38 2.62 40.43
N SER A 153 -7.57 2.74 41.01
CA SER A 153 -7.87 3.70 42.07
C SER A 153 -8.01 2.97 43.39
N VAL A 154 -7.34 3.49 44.41
CA VAL A 154 -7.54 3.06 45.80
C VAL A 154 -8.18 4.23 46.53
N ASP A 155 -9.47 4.11 46.76
CA ASP A 155 -10.27 5.11 47.45
C ASP A 155 -10.24 4.78 48.95
N VAL A 156 -9.96 5.76 49.79
CA VAL A 156 -9.79 5.57 51.23
C VAL A 156 -10.89 6.30 51.98
N ALA A 157 -11.43 5.67 53.03
CA ALA A 157 -12.49 6.27 53.84
C ALA A 157 -11.96 7.44 54.71
N ASP A 158 -12.46 8.66 54.46
CA ASP A 158 -12.00 9.90 55.11
C ASP A 158 -12.05 9.84 56.65
N LYS A 159 -13.13 9.28 57.21
CA LYS A 159 -13.37 9.22 58.67
C LYS A 159 -12.30 8.43 59.43
N ILE A 160 -11.63 7.50 58.76
CA ILE A 160 -10.60 6.62 59.37
C ILE A 160 -9.24 7.31 59.37
N PHE A 161 -9.03 8.22 58.43
CA PHE A 161 -7.74 8.85 58.20
C PHE A 161 -7.64 10.21 58.86
N PHE A 162 -8.70 11.01 58.81
CA PHE A 162 -8.68 12.39 59.28
C PHE A 162 -9.79 12.66 60.29
N ALA A 163 -9.54 13.61 61.20
CA ALA A 163 -10.61 14.26 61.94
C ALA A 163 -11.27 15.33 61.05
N SER A 164 -12.51 15.72 61.38
CA SER A 164 -13.21 16.79 60.66
C SER A 164 -12.36 18.06 60.62
N GLY A 165 -12.13 18.62 59.41
CA GLY A 165 -11.32 19.82 59.19
C GLY A 165 -9.82 19.71 59.51
N SER A 166 -9.31 18.51 59.81
CA SER A 166 -7.89 18.26 60.05
C SER A 166 -7.23 17.60 58.83
N ALA A 167 -5.94 17.90 58.64
CA ALA A 167 -5.05 17.20 57.72
C ALA A 167 -4.09 16.24 58.44
N GLU A 168 -4.20 16.12 59.77
CA GLU A 168 -3.40 15.18 60.55
C GLU A 168 -3.98 13.77 60.45
N ILE A 169 -3.10 12.82 60.13
CA ILE A 169 -3.48 11.42 59.93
C ILE A 169 -3.56 10.72 61.28
N LYS A 170 -4.73 10.15 61.58
CA LYS A 170 -4.96 9.29 62.76
C LYS A 170 -4.04 8.08 62.75
N GLU A 171 -3.72 7.53 63.92
CA GLU A 171 -2.83 6.37 64.01
C GLU A 171 -3.34 5.16 63.21
N SER A 172 -4.66 4.91 63.25
CA SER A 172 -5.34 3.91 62.41
C SER A 172 -5.10 4.14 60.91
N GLY A 173 -5.14 5.40 60.45
CA GLY A 173 -4.87 5.75 59.06
C GLY A 173 -3.41 5.51 58.66
N LYS A 174 -2.45 5.76 59.57
CA LYS A 174 -1.03 5.49 59.32
C LYS A 174 -0.75 4.01 59.12
N GLU A 175 -1.40 3.13 59.89
CA GLU A 175 -1.26 1.68 59.73
C GLU A 175 -1.78 1.21 58.36
N VAL A 176 -2.93 1.71 57.92
CA VAL A 176 -3.48 1.42 56.59
C VAL A 176 -2.55 1.95 55.49
N LEU A 177 -2.06 3.19 55.60
CA LEU A 177 -1.08 3.75 54.65
C LEU A 177 0.21 2.94 54.58
N LYS A 178 0.68 2.39 55.70
CA LYS A 178 1.86 1.53 55.72
C LYS A 178 1.62 0.23 54.95
N LYS A 179 0.43 -0.38 55.09
CA LYS A 179 0.02 -1.57 54.32
C LYS A 179 -0.10 -1.25 52.83
N VAL A 180 -0.78 -0.16 52.48
CA VAL A 180 -0.90 0.32 51.09
C VAL A 180 0.48 0.64 50.50
N GLY A 181 1.33 1.36 51.23
CA GLY A 181 2.69 1.69 50.82
C GLY A 181 3.55 0.47 50.55
N LYS A 182 3.44 -0.58 51.39
CA LYS A 182 4.11 -1.87 51.19
C LYS A 182 3.57 -2.61 49.96
N ALA A 183 2.26 -2.67 49.81
CA ALA A 183 1.62 -3.32 48.65
C ALA A 183 1.97 -2.61 47.33
N LEU A 184 2.14 -1.29 47.36
CA LEU A 184 2.54 -0.49 46.20
C LEU A 184 4.06 -0.46 45.98
N ALA A 185 4.88 -0.96 46.92
CA ALA A 185 6.35 -0.92 46.82
C ALA A 185 6.89 -1.83 45.71
N GLN A 186 6.16 -2.90 45.38
CA GLN A 186 6.51 -3.84 44.32
C GLN A 186 6.30 -3.28 42.89
N TYR A 187 5.57 -2.17 42.74
CA TYR A 187 5.26 -1.54 41.45
C TYR A 187 6.13 -0.28 41.23
N SER A 188 7.45 -0.46 41.19
CA SER A 188 8.42 0.65 41.08
C SER A 188 8.41 1.34 39.71
N ASP A 189 7.92 0.66 38.68
CA ASP A 189 7.79 1.14 37.30
C ASP A 189 6.47 1.91 37.06
N LYS A 190 5.61 2.03 38.07
CA LYS A 190 4.30 2.70 37.97
C LYS A 190 4.33 4.08 38.63
N VAL A 191 3.64 5.03 37.99
CA VAL A 191 3.40 6.36 38.56
C VAL A 191 2.24 6.28 39.55
N ILE A 192 2.50 6.68 40.79
CA ILE A 192 1.47 6.77 41.83
C ILE A 192 1.07 8.23 41.98
N ARG A 193 -0.22 8.52 41.78
CA ARG A 193 -0.81 9.84 42.00
C ARG A 193 -1.69 9.79 43.25
N VAL A 194 -1.43 10.71 44.18
CA VAL A 194 -2.25 10.89 45.39
C VAL A 194 -3.13 12.12 45.19
N VAL A 195 -4.44 11.97 45.42
CA VAL A 195 -5.43 13.04 45.27
C VAL A 195 -6.21 13.16 46.58
N GLY A 196 -6.26 14.38 47.12
CA GLY A 196 -7.07 14.70 48.29
C GLY A 196 -8.45 15.20 47.85
N HIS A 197 -9.49 14.76 48.55
CA HIS A 197 -10.84 15.27 48.40
C HIS A 197 -11.33 15.83 49.73
N THR A 198 -12.24 16.80 49.65
CA THR A 198 -12.96 17.41 50.78
C THR A 198 -14.44 17.42 50.43
N ASP A 199 -15.31 17.55 51.42
CA ASP A 199 -16.72 17.82 51.16
C ASP A 199 -16.91 19.27 50.67
N ASN A 200 -18.14 19.59 50.28
CA ASN A 200 -18.53 20.94 49.87
C ASN A 200 -19.00 21.79 51.06
N LEU A 201 -18.85 21.32 52.30
CA LEU A 201 -19.30 22.06 53.48
C LEU A 201 -18.25 23.12 53.85
N PRO A 202 -18.67 24.35 54.20
CA PRO A 202 -17.73 25.37 54.65
C PRO A 202 -16.99 24.93 55.91
N LEU A 203 -15.67 25.17 55.94
CA LEU A 203 -14.87 24.96 57.14
C LEU A 203 -15.34 25.85 58.29
N THR A 204 -15.24 25.35 59.52
CA THR A 204 -15.50 26.16 60.71
C THR A 204 -14.49 27.30 60.80
N LYS A 205 -14.86 28.40 61.47
CA LYS A 205 -13.94 29.55 61.69
C LYS A 205 -12.61 29.16 62.33
N ALA A 206 -12.59 28.09 63.13
CA ALA A 206 -11.37 27.57 63.73
C ALA A 206 -10.46 26.89 62.68
N HIS A 207 -11.03 26.05 61.80
CA HIS A 207 -10.27 25.38 60.74
C HIS A 207 -9.84 26.33 59.63
N GLN A 208 -10.62 27.38 59.32
CA GLN A 208 -10.27 28.40 58.33
C GLN A 208 -8.96 29.15 58.65
N LYS A 209 -8.57 29.23 59.93
CA LYS A 209 -7.28 29.82 60.33
C LYS A 209 -6.07 28.98 59.90
N LEU A 210 -6.26 27.67 59.72
CA LEU A 210 -5.23 26.71 59.32
C LEU A 210 -5.31 26.40 57.83
N PHE A 211 -6.52 26.26 57.30
CA PHE A 211 -6.81 25.97 55.89
C PHE A 211 -7.88 26.96 55.41
N PRO A 212 -7.50 28.04 54.69
CA PRO A 212 -8.43 29.08 54.27
C PRO A 212 -9.62 28.55 53.48
N THR A 213 -9.41 27.53 52.63
CA THR A 213 -10.47 26.87 51.87
C THR A 213 -10.33 25.34 51.88
N ASN A 214 -11.37 24.67 51.40
CA ASN A 214 -11.38 23.22 51.19
C ASN A 214 -10.31 22.77 50.17
N TRP A 215 -9.81 23.67 49.33
CA TRP A 215 -8.70 23.38 48.42
C TRP A 215 -7.39 23.17 49.19
N GLU A 216 -6.99 24.10 50.07
CA GLU A 216 -5.76 23.96 50.86
C GLU A 216 -5.83 22.74 51.78
N LEU A 217 -6.99 22.45 52.36
CA LEU A 217 -7.20 21.23 53.15
C LEU A 217 -7.01 19.97 52.30
N SER A 218 -7.54 19.94 51.08
CA SER A 218 -7.39 18.79 50.17
C SER A 218 -5.93 18.54 49.79
N VAL A 219 -5.17 19.60 49.51
CA VAL A 219 -3.75 19.53 49.16
C VAL A 219 -2.94 19.08 50.37
N ALA A 220 -3.20 19.65 51.55
CA ALA A 220 -2.52 19.26 52.78
C ALA A 220 -2.75 17.78 53.12
N ARG A 221 -4.00 17.28 53.00
CA ARG A 221 -4.32 15.87 53.21
C ARG A 221 -3.59 14.96 52.22
N ALA A 222 -3.57 15.34 50.93
CA ALA A 222 -2.84 14.59 49.91
C ALA A 222 -1.34 14.54 50.21
N SER A 223 -0.72 15.67 50.53
CA SER A 223 0.71 15.75 50.86
C SER A 223 1.08 14.91 52.08
N ARG A 224 0.22 14.87 53.12
CA ARG A 224 0.46 14.07 54.32
C ARG A 224 0.32 12.57 54.07
N ALA A 225 -0.50 12.17 53.10
CA ALA A 225 -0.72 10.77 52.74
C ALA A 225 0.40 10.18 51.88
N VAL A 226 1.27 11.01 51.28
CA VAL A 226 2.42 10.53 50.51
C VAL A 226 3.47 9.94 51.47
N PRO A 227 3.84 8.66 51.34
CA PRO A 227 4.89 8.06 52.16
C PRO A 227 6.24 8.75 51.91
N PRO A 228 7.08 8.96 52.94
CA PRO A 228 8.43 9.47 52.76
C PRO A 228 9.22 8.52 51.82
N GLY A 229 9.81 9.08 50.76
CA GLY A 229 10.65 8.34 49.80
C GLY A 229 10.11 8.19 48.36
N ARG A 230 8.94 8.73 48.02
CA ARG A 230 8.38 8.67 46.63
C ARG A 230 7.92 10.00 46.03
N VAL A 231 8.41 11.13 46.54
CA VAL A 231 8.19 12.43 45.88
C VAL A 231 9.20 12.57 44.74
N GLN A 232 8.84 12.14 43.53
CA GLN A 232 9.56 12.55 42.34
C GLN A 232 9.20 14.01 42.05
N HIS A 233 10.03 14.95 42.51
CA HIS A 233 10.01 16.30 41.96
C HIS A 233 10.42 16.20 40.49
N ARG A 234 9.47 16.35 39.57
CA ARG A 234 9.78 16.75 38.20
C ARG A 234 9.86 18.27 38.19
N SER A 235 11.08 18.78 38.17
CA SER A 235 11.41 20.12 37.68
C SER A 235 11.28 20.18 36.16
#